data_AF-A0A916Q2Y7-F1
#
_entry.id   AF-A0A916Q2Y7-F1
#
_cell.length_a   1.000
_cell.length_b   1.000
_cell.length_c   1.000
_cell.angle_alpha   90.00
_cell.angle_beta   90.00
_cell.angle_gamma   90.00
#
_symmetry.space_group_name_H-M   'P 1'
#
loop_
_entity.id
_entity.type
_entity.pdbx_description
1 polymer ?
#
loop_
_entity_poly.entity_id
_entity_poly.type
_entity_poly.pdbx_seq_one_letter_code
_entity_poly.pdbx_strand_id
1 'polypeptide(L)' 'MYQRINITLPNETLQLLDRIAPKGDRSHFIDQAVKYYINTEAKKNLRDKLKQGALRRADRDLGITQDWFNIDEESWQNAK' A
#
# COMPACT_ATOMS: atom_id res chain seq x y z
N MET A 1 18.10 0.93 17.12
CA MET A 1 17.94 0.99 18.59
C MET A 1 16.69 0.19 18.94
N TYR A 2 16.76 -0.75 19.88
CA TYR A 2 15.61 -1.58 20.28
C TYR A 2 15.12 -1.16 21.66
N GLN A 3 13.81 -1.08 21.85
CA GLN A 3 13.18 -0.82 23.14
C GLN A 3 12.45 -2.08 23.60
N ARG A 4 12.68 -2.50 24.84
CA ARG A 4 11.98 -3.65 25.42
C ARG A 4 10.60 -3.20 25.89
N ILE A 5 9.57 -3.88 25.40
CA ILE A 5 8.18 -3.68 25.79
C ILE A 5 7.58 -5.01 26.25
N ASN A 6 6.61 -4.94 27.16
CA ASN A 6 5.83 -6.12 27.56
C ASN A 6 4.53 -6.12 26.75
N ILE A 7 4.26 -7.22 26.05
CA ILE A 7 3.04 -7.41 25.26
C ILE A 7 2.42 -8.76 25.61
N THR A 8 1.09 -8.82 25.57
CA THR A 8 0.35 -10.07 25.69
C THR A 8 -0.04 -10.53 24.31
N LEU A 9 0.26 -11.79 23.99
CA LEU A 9 -0.12 -12.43 22.73
C LEU A 9 -0.91 -13.70 23.03
N PRO A 10 -1.86 -14.09 22.18
CA PRO A 10 -2.52 -15.39 22.28
C PRO A 10 -1.49 -16.53 22.27
N ASN A 11 -1.78 -17.60 23.02
CA ASN A 11 -0.90 -18.78 23.08
C ASN A 11 -0.63 -19.37 21.70
N GLU A 12 -1.63 -19.38 20.83
CA GLU A 12 -1.50 -19.84 19.44
C GLU A 12 -0.48 -19.02 18.65
N THR A 13 -0.48 -17.70 18.81
CA THR A 13 0.49 -16.80 18.18
C THR A 13 1.90 -17.05 18.71
N LEU A 14 2.05 -17.31 20.01
CA LEU A 14 3.34 -17.67 20.59
C LEU A 14 3.86 -19.01 20.05
N GLN A 15 2.98 -20.00 19.87
CA GLN A 15 3.36 -21.28 19.26
C GLN A 15 3.80 -21.12 17.80
N LEU A 16 3.11 -20.29 17.01
CA LEU A 16 3.52 -19.98 15.64
C LEU A 16 4.88 -19.27 15.61
N LEU A 17 5.06 -18.30 16.51
CA LEU A 17 6.31 -17.56 16.64
C LEU A 17 7.47 -18.51 16.98
N ASP A 18 7.25 -19.48 17.88
CA ASP A 18 8.27 -20.44 18.29
C ASP A 18 8.64 -21.46 17.21
N ARG A 19 7.74 -21.74 16.27
CA ARG A 19 8.04 -22.60 15.11
C ARG A 19 8.93 -21.91 14.08
N ILE A 20 8.78 -20.59 13.93
CA ILE A 20 9.41 -19.82 12.86
C ILE A 20 10.69 -19.12 13.35
N ALA A 21 10.65 -18.56 14.56
CA ALA A 21 11.74 -17.81 15.15
C ALA A 21 12.31 -18.59 16.35
N PRO A 22 13.48 -19.21 16.23
CA PRO A 22 14.14 -19.87 17.35
C PRO A 22 14.44 -18.88 18.49
N LYS A 23 14.74 -19.42 19.69
CA LYS A 23 14.98 -18.62 20.89
C LYS A 23 16.02 -17.52 20.63
N GLY A 24 15.63 -16.26 20.84
CA GLY A 24 16.47 -15.07 20.63
C GLY A 24 16.06 -14.24 19.42
N ASP A 25 15.36 -14.81 18.43
CA ASP A 25 15.02 -14.12 17.18
C ASP A 25 13.56 -13.58 17.14
N ARG A 26 12.78 -13.86 18.20
CA ARG A 26 11.38 -13.42 18.33
C ARG A 26 11.20 -11.91 18.10
N SER A 27 12.05 -11.08 18.69
CA SER A 27 11.95 -9.62 18.56
C SER A 27 12.21 -9.14 17.13
N HIS A 28 13.14 -9.78 16.42
CA HIS A 28 13.43 -9.45 15.03
C HIS A 28 12.26 -9.86 14.12
N PHE A 29 11.72 -11.05 14.32
CA PHE A 29 10.55 -11.51 13.59
C PHE A 29 9.32 -10.61 13.82
N ILE A 30 9.08 -10.21 15.07
CA ILE A 30 7.98 -9.27 15.41
C ILE A 30 8.19 -7.92 14.70
N ASP A 31 9.40 -7.37 14.71
CA ASP A 31 9.72 -6.12 13.98
C ASP A 31 9.42 -6.24 12.48
N GLN A 32 9.84 -7.34 11.85
CA GLN A 32 9.55 -7.60 10.44
C GLN A 32 8.06 -7.74 10.16
N ALA A 33 7.34 -8.50 11.00
CA ALA A 33 5.91 -8.71 10.85
C ALA A 33 5.12 -7.40 10.98
N VAL A 34 5.46 -6.57 11.96
CA VAL A 34 4.83 -5.25 12.16
C VAL A 34 5.09 -4.33 10.96
N LYS A 35 6.33 -4.23 10.49
CA LYS A 35 6.68 -3.43 9.31
C LYS A 35 5.94 -3.90 8.06
N TYR A 36 5.89 -5.22 7.84
CA TYR A 36 5.17 -5.82 6.73
C TYR A 36 3.68 -5.48 6.77
N TYR A 37 3.04 -5.64 7.93
CA TYR A 37 1.63 -5.37 8.11
C TYR A 37 1.30 -3.89 7.85
N ILE A 38 2.04 -2.97 8.46
CA ILE A 38 1.84 -1.53 8.27
C ILE A 38 2.00 -1.13 6.80
N ASN A 39 3.04 -1.63 6.12
CA ASN A 39 3.27 -1.31 4.70
C ASN A 39 2.15 -1.88 3.81
N THR A 40 1.66 -3.07 4.11
CA THR A 40 0.57 -3.70 3.36
C THR A 40 -0.74 -2.92 3.51
N GLU A 41 -1.08 -2.54 4.73
CA GLU A 41 -2.27 -1.72 5.02
C GLU A 41 -2.15 -0.31 4.40
N ALA A 42 -0.98 0.31 4.47
CA ALA A 42 -0.73 1.60 3.84
C ALA A 42 -0.94 1.56 2.33
N LYS A 43 -0.42 0.51 1.65
CA LYS A 43 -0.63 0.32 0.20
C LYS A 43 -2.09 0.09 -0.15
N LYS A 44 -2.82 -0.69 0.65
CA LYS A 44 -4.26 -0.91 0.47
C LYS A 44 -5.03 0.40 0.58
N ASN A 45 -4.81 1.15 1.65
CA ASN A 45 -5.43 2.45 1.88
C ASN A 45 -5.09 3.47 0.78
N LEU A 46 -3.85 3.48 0.28
CA LEU A 46 -3.45 4.34 -0.83
C LEU A 46 -4.22 4.00 -2.11
N ARG A 47 -4.34 2.71 -2.46
CA ARG A 47 -5.11 2.27 -3.63
C ARG A 47 -6.57 2.70 -3.54
N ASP A 48 -7.19 2.54 -2.37
CA ASP A 48 -8.59 2.95 -2.17
C ASP A 48 -8.77 4.46 -2.33
N LYS A 49 -7.86 5.26 -1.75
CA LYS A 49 -7.87 6.73 -1.90
C LYS A 49 -7.65 7.16 -3.34
N LEU A 50 -6.74 6.51 -4.08
CA LEU A 50 -6.51 6.78 -5.50
C LEU A 50 -7.75 6.47 -6.33
N LYS A 51 -8.38 5.31 -6.09
CA LYS A 51 -9.63 4.91 -6.75
C LYS A 51 -10.75 5.93 -6.49
N GLN A 52 -10.98 6.29 -5.24
CA GLN A 52 -11.99 7.28 -4.87
C GLN A 52 -11.69 8.65 -5.51
N GLY A 53 -10.42 9.06 -5.52
CA GLY A 53 -9.99 10.29 -6.18
C GLY A 53 -10.27 10.28 -7.68
N ALA A 54 -9.94 9.18 -8.37
CA ALA A 54 -10.20 9.01 -9.80
C ALA A 54 -11.71 9.07 -10.10
N LEU A 55 -12.53 8.33 -9.34
CA LEU A 55 -13.98 8.36 -9.50
C LEU A 55 -14.56 9.77 -9.27
N ARG A 56 -14.12 10.46 -8.22
CA ARG A 56 -14.59 11.83 -7.92
C ARG A 56 -14.25 12.84 -9.01
N ARG A 57 -13.16 12.61 -9.74
CA ARG A 57 -12.67 13.53 -10.77
C ARG A 57 -13.05 13.09 -12.19
N ALA A 58 -13.71 11.94 -12.35
CA ALA A 58 -13.99 11.32 -13.64
C ALA A 58 -14.65 12.30 -14.63
N ASP A 59 -15.72 12.97 -14.23
CA ASP A 59 -16.46 13.89 -15.11
C ASP A 59 -15.60 15.08 -15.56
N ARG A 60 -14.83 15.65 -14.64
CA ARG A 60 -13.94 16.77 -14.93
C ARG A 60 -12.79 16.33 -15.84
N ASP A 61 -12.18 15.21 -15.52
CA ASP A 61 -11.05 14.67 -16.28
C ASP A 61 -11.51 14.29 -17.70
N LEU A 62 -12.72 13.74 -17.86
CA LEU A 62 -13.35 13.49 -19.16
C LEU A 62 -13.63 14.78 -19.94
N GLY A 63 -14.15 15.82 -19.27
CA GLY A 63 -14.38 17.12 -19.89
C GLY A 63 -13.10 17.74 -20.44
N ILE A 64 -12.02 17.73 -19.65
CA ILE A 64 -10.71 18.20 -20.09
C ILE A 64 -10.21 17.40 -21.29
N THR A 65 -10.30 16.07 -21.27
CA THR A 65 -9.90 15.25 -22.43
C THR A 65 -10.71 15.60 -23.67
N GLN A 66 -12.02 15.81 -23.54
CA GLN A 66 -12.87 16.16 -24.67
C GLN A 66 -12.53 17.53 -25.26
N ASP A 67 -12.21 18.51 -24.42
CA ASP A 67 -11.84 19.87 -24.84
C ASP A 67 -10.52 19.89 -25.63
N TRP A 68 -9.58 19.00 -25.31
CA TRP A 68 -8.23 18.96 -25.90
C TRP A 68 -8.05 17.90 -26.98
N PHE A 69 -9.04 17.01 -27.18
CA PHE A 69 -8.94 15.83 -28.03
C PHE A 69 -8.42 16.11 -29.45
N ASN A 70 -8.95 17.15 -30.10
CA ASN A 70 -8.61 17.48 -31.49
C ASN A 70 -7.14 17.89 -31.64
N ILE A 71 -6.59 18.63 -30.66
CA ILE A 71 -5.20 19.12 -30.68
C ILE A 71 -4.22 17.95 -30.48
N ASP A 72 -4.59 17.01 -29.60
CA ASP A 72 -3.82 15.80 -29.33
C ASP A 72 -3.83 14.85 -30.55
N GLU A 73 -4.99 14.68 -31.20
CA GLU A 73 -5.12 13.83 -32.40
C GLU A 73 -4.28 14.38 -33.57
N GLU A 74 -4.38 15.67 -33.87
CA GLU A 74 -3.59 16.32 -34.92
C GLU A 74 -2.09 16.18 -34.66
N SER A 75 -1.66 16.39 -33.41
CA SER A 75 -0.25 16.26 -33.03
C SER A 75 0.27 14.82 -33.15
N TRP A 76 -0.56 13.82 -32.85
CA TRP A 76 -0.21 12.41 -32.98
C TRP A 76 -0.09 11.95 -34.44
N GLN A 77 -0.99 12.41 -35.32
CA GLN A 77 -0.94 12.10 -36.75
C GLN A 77 0.27 12.73 -37.44
N ASN A 78 0.65 13.95 -37.04
CA ASN A 78 1.77 14.70 -37.62
C ASN A 78 3.15 14.29 -37.09
N ALA A 79 3.22 13.51 -36.00
CA ALA A 79 4.47 12.98 -35.44
C ALA A 79 4.93 11.66 -36.10
N LYS A 80 4.22 11.20 -37.13
CA LYS A 80 4.47 9.96 -37.86
C LYS A 80 5.15 10.24 -39.20
#